data_AF-A0AA41V038-F1
#
_entry.id   AF-A0AA41V038-F1
#
_cell.length_a   1.000
_cell.length_b   1.000
_cell.length_c   1.000
_cell.angle_alpha   90.00
_cell.angle_beta   90.00
_cell.angle_gamma   90.00
#
_symmetry.space_group_name_H-M   'P 1'
#
loop_
_entity.id
_entity.type
_entity.pdbx_description
1 polymer ?
#
loop_
_entity_poly.entity_id
_entity_poly.type
_entity_poly.pdbx_seq_one_letter_code
_entity_poly.pdbx_strand_id
1 'polypeptide(L)'
;MFAIRLLQKAKNHHHNNNQENVQGSVAPADLDPHIAQHYGVPSTSSILAFDPIQRLMAIGTLDGRIKVVGGDNVEGLLISPKQLPYKNLEFLHNQGFLVSVSNENDIQVWDLEHRKIASFLKWECNITAFSVIPGTHFMYIGDEYGMVSVLKYDAEEVAILQLPYHIPANSLADAVGVSLPDPISVVGVLPQPCTSGN
;
A
#
# COMPACT_ATOMS: atom_id res chain seq x y z
N MET A 1 -15.21 -3.05 -19.44
CA MET A 1 -16.49 -3.33 -20.15
C MET A 1 -16.97 -2.24 -21.12
N PHE A 2 -16.70 -0.94 -20.90
CA PHE A 2 -17.18 0.12 -21.80
C PHE A 2 -16.48 0.17 -23.17
N ALA A 3 -15.16 -0.02 -23.24
CA ALA A 3 -14.41 0.06 -24.50
C ALA A 3 -14.86 -1.01 -25.53
N ILE A 4 -15.09 -2.25 -25.07
CA ILE A 4 -15.56 -3.36 -25.90
C ILE A 4 -16.95 -3.06 -26.49
N ARG A 5 -17.87 -2.51 -25.68
CA ARG A 5 -19.21 -2.12 -26.15
C ARG A 5 -19.17 -0.95 -27.14
N LEU A 6 -18.22 -0.01 -26.98
CA LEU A 6 -18.06 1.12 -27.88
C LEU A 6 -17.63 0.65 -29.29
N LEU A 7 -16.69 -0.29 -29.36
CA LEU A 7 -16.19 -0.86 -30.62
C LEU A 7 -17.21 -1.78 -31.30
N GLN A 8 -17.97 -2.57 -30.53
CA GLN A 8 -19.09 -3.34 -31.08
C GLN A 8 -20.16 -2.45 -31.70
N LYS A 9 -20.41 -1.26 -31.14
CA LYS A 9 -21.36 -0.28 -31.67
C LYS A 9 -20.86 0.36 -32.97
N ALA A 10 -19.55 0.55 -33.13
CA ALA A 10 -18.94 1.01 -34.38
C ALA A 10 -19.05 -0.04 -35.51
N LYS A 11 -18.95 -1.33 -35.19
CA LYS A 11 -19.12 -2.44 -36.15
C LYS A 11 -20.53 -2.48 -36.75
N ASN A 12 -21.56 -2.14 -35.96
CA ASN A 12 -22.95 -2.11 -36.40
C ASN A 12 -23.30 -0.88 -37.25
N HIS A 13 -22.54 0.22 -37.16
CA HIS A 13 -22.76 1.41 -37.99
C HIS A 13 -22.20 1.29 -39.41
N HIS A 14 -21.29 0.35 -39.67
CA HIS A 14 -20.72 0.12 -41.00
C HIS A 14 -21.47 -0.92 -41.85
N HIS A 15 -22.63 -1.42 -41.42
CA HIS A 15 -23.38 -2.42 -42.18
C HIS A 15 -24.40 -1.84 -43.19
N ASN A 16 -24.18 -0.63 -43.69
CA ASN A 16 -25.02 -0.06 -44.74
C ASN A 16 -24.20 0.75 -45.76
N ASN A 17 -23.41 0.04 -46.57
CA ASN A 17 -23.24 0.26 -48.02
C ASN A 17 -22.09 -0.59 -48.58
N ASN A 18 -22.44 -1.37 -49.62
CA ASN A 18 -21.66 -2.01 -50.68
C ASN A 18 -20.13 -2.20 -50.55
N GLN A 19 -19.74 -3.48 -50.63
CA GLN A 19 -18.55 -4.07 -51.25
C GLN A 19 -17.20 -3.32 -51.15
N GLU A 20 -16.29 -3.84 -50.31
CA GLU A 20 -14.94 -4.20 -50.74
C GLU A 20 -14.34 -5.26 -49.79
N ASN A 21 -13.61 -6.19 -50.38
CA ASN A 21 -13.11 -7.41 -49.77
C ASN A 21 -11.82 -7.10 -48.98
N VAL A 22 -11.94 -6.77 -47.70
CA VAL A 22 -10.81 -6.79 -46.76
C VAL A 22 -11.19 -7.69 -45.58
N GLN A 23 -10.84 -8.97 -45.70
CA GLN A 23 -10.87 -9.92 -44.58
C GLN A 23 -9.78 -9.56 -43.57
N GLY A 24 -10.07 -8.57 -42.75
CA GLY A 24 -9.28 -8.22 -41.57
C GLY A 24 -10.20 -7.98 -40.38
N SER A 25 -11.15 -8.90 -40.14
CA SER A 25 -12.03 -8.80 -38.96
C SER A 25 -11.27 -9.28 -37.74
N VAL A 26 -10.60 -8.37 -37.04
CA VAL A 26 -10.05 -8.59 -35.70
C VAL A 26 -11.15 -9.16 -34.80
N ALA A 27 -10.95 -10.37 -34.27
CA ALA A 27 -11.89 -10.99 -33.36
C ALA A 27 -11.86 -10.25 -32.01
N PRO A 28 -12.96 -10.21 -31.24
CA PRO A 28 -12.95 -9.62 -29.91
C PRO A 28 -11.91 -10.26 -28.96
N ALA A 29 -11.52 -11.50 -29.22
CA ALA A 29 -10.46 -12.21 -28.50
C ALA A 29 -9.04 -11.74 -28.87
N ASP A 30 -8.88 -11.07 -30.02
CA ASP A 30 -7.60 -10.50 -30.47
C ASP A 30 -7.35 -9.11 -29.87
N LEU A 31 -8.29 -8.58 -29.07
CA LEU A 31 -8.22 -7.26 -28.46
C LEU A 31 -8.10 -7.40 -26.94
N ASP A 32 -6.99 -6.92 -26.37
CA ASP A 32 -6.78 -6.83 -24.93
C ASP A 32 -6.68 -5.35 -24.47
N PRO A 33 -7.81 -4.61 -24.44
CA PRO A 33 -7.81 -3.21 -24.05
C PRO A 33 -7.52 -3.09 -22.55
N HIS A 34 -6.37 -2.52 -22.23
CA HIS A 34 -5.96 -2.20 -20.87
C HIS A 34 -5.74 -0.68 -20.73
N ILE A 35 -5.71 -0.21 -19.48
CA ILE A 35 -5.42 1.19 -19.19
C ILE A 35 -3.93 1.42 -19.41
N ALA A 36 -3.59 2.30 -20.35
CA ALA A 36 -2.19 2.65 -20.63
C ALA A 36 -1.62 3.63 -19.61
N GLN A 37 -2.43 4.59 -19.12
CA GLN A 37 -1.98 5.62 -18.18
C GLN A 37 -3.14 6.18 -17.34
N HIS A 38 -2.84 6.55 -16.10
CA HIS A 38 -3.76 7.24 -15.21
C HIS A 38 -3.38 8.71 -15.01
N TYR A 39 -4.28 9.63 -15.35
CA TYR A 39 -4.05 11.06 -15.18
C TYR A 39 -4.53 11.58 -13.83
N GLY A 40 -3.77 12.50 -13.23
CA GLY A 40 -4.13 13.19 -12.00
C GLY A 40 -3.97 12.37 -10.71
N VAL A 41 -4.51 12.93 -9.63
CA VAL A 41 -4.55 12.34 -8.28
C VAL A 41 -5.96 11.78 -8.05
N PRO A 42 -6.12 10.55 -7.51
CA PRO A 42 -7.45 10.01 -7.21
C PRO A 42 -8.24 10.92 -6.28
N SER A 43 -9.53 11.13 -6.54
CA SER A 43 -10.38 12.00 -5.73
C SER A 43 -10.58 11.53 -4.29
N THR A 44 -10.42 10.23 -4.05
CA THR A 44 -10.53 9.58 -2.73
C THR A 44 -9.18 9.40 -2.05
N SER A 45 -8.13 10.12 -2.47
CA SER A 45 -6.82 10.07 -1.83
C SER A 45 -6.93 10.49 -0.36
N SER A 46 -6.37 9.68 0.55
CA SER A 46 -6.49 9.88 1.99
C SER A 46 -5.16 9.83 2.75
N ILE A 47 -4.14 9.18 2.18
CA ILE A 47 -2.83 9.02 2.82
C ILE A 47 -1.72 9.02 1.76
N LEU A 48 -0.54 9.49 2.15
CA LEU A 48 0.63 9.63 1.30
C LEU A 48 1.84 9.02 1.98
N ALA A 49 2.74 8.43 1.20
CA ALA A 49 4.07 8.02 1.63
C ALA A 49 5.11 8.46 0.60
N PHE A 50 6.36 8.64 1.02
CA PHE A 50 7.45 9.03 0.14
C PHE A 50 8.71 8.21 0.43
N ASP A 51 9.32 7.70 -0.64
CA ASP A 51 10.68 7.17 -0.63
C ASP A 51 11.62 8.26 -1.18
N PRO A 52 12.47 8.88 -0.34
CA PRO A 52 13.36 9.94 -0.79
C PRO A 52 14.51 9.44 -1.66
N ILE A 53 14.89 8.16 -1.56
CA ILE A 53 16.02 7.60 -2.29
C ILE A 53 15.56 7.23 -3.71
N GLN A 54 14.45 6.52 -3.82
CA GLN A 54 13.87 6.15 -5.13
C GLN A 54 13.04 7.26 -5.77
N ARG A 55 12.75 8.34 -5.01
CA ARG A 55 11.90 9.47 -5.41
C ARG A 55 10.51 9.00 -5.84
N LEU A 56 9.94 8.08 -5.08
CA LEU A 56 8.62 7.52 -5.29
C LEU A 56 7.64 8.09 -4.27
N MET A 57 6.44 8.41 -4.72
CA MET A 57 5.32 8.80 -3.88
C MET A 57 4.19 7.78 -4.03
N ALA A 58 3.73 7.23 -2.91
CA ALA A 58 2.55 6.39 -2.88
C ALA A 58 1.35 7.20 -2.36
N ILE A 59 0.21 7.06 -3.02
CA ILE A 59 -1.03 7.77 -2.74
C ILE A 59 -2.11 6.71 -2.48
N GLY A 60 -2.47 6.50 -1.22
CA GLY A 60 -3.52 5.57 -0.82
C GLY A 60 -4.90 6.22 -0.89
N THR A 61 -5.90 5.44 -1.31
CA THR A 61 -7.29 5.89 -1.46
C THR A 61 -8.24 5.23 -0.45
N LEU A 62 -9.42 5.83 -0.25
CA LEU A 62 -10.48 5.29 0.62
C LEU A 62 -11.06 3.95 0.13
N ASP A 63 -10.81 3.55 -1.11
CA ASP A 63 -11.28 2.28 -1.68
C ASP A 63 -10.16 1.24 -1.84
N GLY A 64 -9.06 1.39 -1.10
CA GLY A 64 -7.99 0.40 -1.03
C GLY A 64 -7.15 0.28 -2.29
N ARG A 65 -7.03 1.37 -3.07
CA ARG A 65 -6.05 1.48 -4.15
C ARG A 65 -4.86 2.29 -3.66
N ILE A 66 -3.70 2.02 -4.23
CA ILE A 66 -2.49 2.80 -4.01
C ILE A 66 -1.94 3.17 -5.38
N LYS A 67 -1.95 4.47 -5.71
CA LYS A 67 -1.27 4.98 -6.89
C LYS A 67 0.17 5.33 -6.50
N VAL A 68 1.14 4.71 -7.16
CA VAL A 68 2.56 5.03 -6.99
C VAL A 68 2.99 5.88 -8.19
N VAL A 69 3.64 7.01 -7.94
CA VAL A 69 4.18 7.92 -8.95
C VAL A 69 5.64 8.26 -8.64
N GLY A 70 6.44 8.54 -9.65
CA GLY A 70 7.86 8.90 -9.48
C GLY A 70 8.31 9.94 -10.49
N GLY A 71 9.54 9.80 -10.98
CA GLY A 71 10.08 10.60 -12.09
C GLY A 71 9.36 10.33 -13.42
N ASP A 72 10.03 10.67 -14.53
CA ASP A 72 9.43 10.64 -15.87
C ASP A 72 8.81 9.27 -16.20
N ASN A 73 7.50 9.28 -16.47
CA ASN A 73 6.69 8.11 -16.84
C ASN A 73 6.65 6.98 -15.78
N VAL A 74 7.11 7.22 -14.56
CA VAL A 74 7.03 6.24 -13.47
C VAL A 74 5.64 6.33 -12.83
N GLU A 75 4.79 5.37 -13.15
CA GLU A 75 3.53 5.16 -12.44
C GLU A 75 3.14 3.69 -12.28
N GLY A 76 2.38 3.41 -11.23
CA GLY A 76 1.75 2.12 -10.99
C GLY A 76 0.51 2.22 -10.13
N LEU A 77 -0.37 1.23 -10.28
CA LEU A 77 -1.58 1.11 -9.49
C LEU A 77 -1.56 -0.25 -8.79
N LEU A 78 -1.67 -0.22 -7.47
CA LEU A 78 -1.83 -1.38 -6.61
C LEU A 78 -3.27 -1.40 -6.10
N ILE A 79 -3.89 -2.57 -6.05
CA ILE A 79 -5.30 -2.72 -5.68
C ILE A 79 -5.41 -3.82 -4.64
N SER A 80 -5.90 -3.47 -3.45
CA SER A 80 -6.14 -4.44 -2.38
C SER A 80 -7.43 -5.22 -2.63
N PRO A 81 -7.45 -6.55 -2.43
CA PRO A 81 -8.67 -7.35 -2.58
C PRO A 81 -9.81 -6.89 -1.67
N LYS A 82 -9.48 -6.35 -0.49
CA LYS A 82 -10.47 -5.92 0.51
C LYS A 82 -11.05 -4.52 0.27
N GLN A 83 -10.45 -3.71 -0.60
CA GLN A 83 -10.94 -2.36 -0.96
C GLN A 83 -11.23 -1.46 0.26
N LEU A 84 -10.36 -1.47 1.26
CA LEU A 84 -10.49 -0.68 2.50
C LEU A 84 -9.52 0.51 2.53
N PRO A 85 -9.87 1.62 3.21
CA PRO A 85 -8.92 2.70 3.47
C PRO A 85 -7.72 2.24 4.30
N TYR A 86 -6.64 3.01 4.19
CA TYR A 86 -5.41 2.82 4.96
C TYR A 86 -5.27 3.90 6.04
N LYS A 87 -4.79 3.49 7.21
CA LYS A 87 -4.39 4.40 8.29
C LYS A 87 -2.90 4.63 8.39
N ASN A 88 -2.08 3.69 7.87
CA ASN A 88 -0.63 3.90 7.72
C ASN A 88 -0.17 3.43 6.34
N LEU A 89 0.81 4.12 5.79
CA LEU A 89 1.43 3.83 4.50
C LEU A 89 2.88 4.30 4.55
N GLU A 90 3.84 3.39 4.45
CA GLU A 90 5.27 3.70 4.56
C GLU A 90 6.11 2.81 3.65
N PHE A 91 7.13 3.38 3.02
CA PHE A 91 8.07 2.63 2.19
C PHE A 91 9.10 1.90 3.07
N LEU A 92 9.50 0.70 2.66
CA LEU A 92 10.82 0.19 3.03
C LEU A 92 11.84 0.88 2.11
N HIS A 93 12.42 1.98 2.59
CA HIS A 93 13.18 2.91 1.75
C HIS A 93 14.30 2.22 0.96
N ASN A 94 14.36 2.51 -0.33
CA ASN A 94 15.32 1.96 -1.30
C ASN A 94 15.27 0.43 -1.48
N GLN A 95 14.20 -0.23 -1.05
CA GLN A 95 14.07 -1.69 -1.15
C GLN A 95 13.00 -2.14 -2.15
N GLY A 96 12.25 -1.21 -2.75
CA GLY A 96 11.19 -1.57 -3.71
C GLY A 96 9.94 -2.18 -3.07
N PHE A 97 9.78 -2.00 -1.75
CA PHE A 97 8.61 -2.46 -1.01
C PHE A 97 7.87 -1.31 -0.34
N LEU A 98 6.56 -1.46 -0.24
CA LEU A 98 5.68 -0.53 0.44
C LEU A 98 4.85 -1.29 1.47
N VAL A 99 4.73 -0.76 2.69
CA VAL A 99 3.90 -1.34 3.74
C VAL A 99 2.65 -0.50 3.90
N SER A 100 1.49 -1.14 3.96
CA SER A 100 0.22 -0.49 4.23
C SER A 100 -0.51 -1.17 5.38
N VAL A 101 -1.12 -0.37 6.26
CA VAL A 101 -1.98 -0.84 7.34
C VAL A 101 -3.40 -0.35 7.07
N SER A 102 -4.34 -1.29 6.85
CA SER A 102 -5.74 -0.96 6.63
C SER A 102 -6.43 -0.50 7.91
N ASN A 103 -7.59 0.15 7.79
CA ASN A 103 -8.43 0.49 8.95
C ASN A 103 -8.88 -0.74 9.77
N GLU A 104 -8.88 -1.92 9.16
CA GLU A 104 -9.16 -3.18 9.85
C GLU A 104 -7.90 -3.85 10.43
N ASN A 105 -6.74 -3.20 10.47
CA ASN A 105 -5.49 -3.79 11.00
C ASN A 105 -4.92 -4.92 10.12
N ASP A 106 -5.20 -4.90 8.82
CA ASP A 106 -4.46 -5.74 7.89
C ASP A 106 -3.16 -5.05 7.51
N ILE A 107 -2.04 -5.73 7.72
CA ILE A 107 -0.70 -5.29 7.31
C ILE A 107 -0.39 -5.99 5.99
N GLN A 108 -0.13 -5.21 4.95
CA GLN A 108 0.23 -5.70 3.62
C GLN A 108 1.59 -5.15 3.24
N VAL A 109 2.48 -6.03 2.79
CA VAL A 109 3.72 -5.64 2.13
C VAL A 109 3.51 -5.80 0.63
N TRP A 110 3.71 -4.72 -0.11
CA TRP A 110 3.55 -4.62 -1.55
C TRP A 110 4.92 -4.68 -2.22
N ASP A 111 5.04 -5.57 -3.19
CA ASP A 111 6.15 -5.61 -4.12
C ASP A 111 5.85 -4.65 -5.28
N LEU A 112 6.64 -3.58 -5.38
CA LEU A 112 6.43 -2.52 -6.37
C LEU A 112 6.88 -2.94 -7.78
N GLU A 113 7.84 -3.86 -7.88
CA GLU A 113 8.32 -4.38 -9.16
C GLU A 113 7.26 -5.30 -9.79
N HIS A 114 6.74 -6.24 -9.00
CA HIS A 114 5.73 -7.20 -9.46
C HIS A 114 4.29 -6.69 -9.31
N ARG A 115 4.10 -5.50 -8.71
CA ARG A 115 2.79 -4.83 -8.53
C ARG A 115 1.75 -5.71 -7.83
N LYS A 116 2.18 -6.44 -6.79
CA LYS A 116 1.35 -7.40 -6.05
C LYS A 116 1.59 -7.31 -4.56
N ILE A 117 0.67 -7.88 -3.78
CA ILE A 117 0.89 -8.11 -2.35
C ILE A 117 1.89 -9.26 -2.24
N ALA A 118 3.05 -8.98 -1.66
CA ALA A 118 4.07 -9.97 -1.35
C ALA A 118 3.68 -10.76 -0.10
N SER A 119 3.29 -10.05 0.96
CA SER A 119 2.97 -10.65 2.26
C SER A 119 1.81 -9.95 2.94
N PHE A 120 1.12 -10.67 3.81
CA PHE A 120 -0.07 -10.24 4.52
C PHE A 120 -0.06 -10.76 5.96
N LEU A 121 -0.41 -9.91 6.92
CA LEU A 121 -0.59 -10.27 8.31
C LEU A 121 -1.83 -9.55 8.87
N LYS A 122 -2.74 -10.30 9.50
CA LYS A 122 -3.83 -9.72 10.28
C LYS A 122 -3.34 -9.46 11.70
N TRP A 123 -3.43 -8.23 12.17
CA TRP A 123 -3.21 -7.93 13.58
C TRP A 123 -4.51 -8.07 14.36
N GLU A 124 -4.44 -8.65 15.56
CA GLU A 124 -5.62 -9.01 16.35
C GLU A 124 -6.31 -7.79 16.98
N CYS A 125 -5.53 -6.78 17.38
CA CYS A 125 -6.01 -5.59 18.07
C CYS A 125 -5.98 -4.36 17.16
N ASN A 126 -6.56 -3.25 17.61
CA ASN A 126 -6.47 -2.00 16.87
C ASN A 126 -5.04 -1.42 16.91
N ILE A 127 -4.40 -1.34 15.74
CA ILE A 127 -3.11 -0.66 15.56
C ILE A 127 -3.34 0.85 15.63
N THR A 128 -2.74 1.52 16.61
CA THR A 128 -2.91 2.96 16.84
C THR A 128 -1.67 3.76 16.44
N ALA A 129 -0.51 3.12 16.34
CA ALA A 129 0.71 3.69 15.79
C ALA A 129 1.49 2.67 14.95
N PHE A 130 2.19 3.13 13.93
CA PHE A 130 3.03 2.33 13.06
C PHE A 130 4.25 3.14 12.64
N SER A 131 5.41 2.49 12.44
CA SER A 131 6.58 3.12 11.83
C SER A 131 7.55 2.07 11.28
N VAL A 132 8.07 2.30 10.08
CA VAL A 132 9.20 1.57 9.50
C VAL A 132 10.50 2.16 10.04
N ILE A 133 11.44 1.31 10.44
CA ILE A 133 12.79 1.75 10.82
C ILE A 133 13.61 2.02 9.54
N PRO A 134 14.04 3.27 9.28
CA PRO A 134 14.73 3.64 8.03
C PRO A 134 15.95 2.76 7.74
N GLY A 135 16.11 2.38 6.48
CA GLY A 135 17.24 1.55 6.03
C GLY A 135 17.19 0.08 6.47
N THR A 136 16.09 -0.37 7.08
CA THR A 136 15.92 -1.76 7.53
C THR A 136 14.60 -2.35 7.04
N HIS A 137 14.32 -3.60 7.42
CA HIS A 137 13.03 -4.26 7.18
C HIS A 137 12.21 -4.39 8.48
N PHE A 138 12.62 -3.70 9.56
CA PHE A 138 11.95 -3.75 10.85
C PHE A 138 10.87 -2.68 10.94
N MET A 139 9.80 -3.00 11.65
CA MET A 139 8.64 -2.14 11.84
C MET A 139 8.22 -2.17 13.30
N TYR A 140 7.82 -1.02 13.82
CA TYR A 140 7.16 -0.89 15.11
C TYR A 140 5.65 -0.84 14.93
N ILE A 141 4.94 -1.55 15.79
CA ILE A 141 3.49 -1.49 15.94
C ILE A 141 3.18 -1.06 17.35
N GLY A 142 2.36 -0.03 17.48
CA GLY A 142 1.69 0.33 18.73
C GLY A 142 0.20 0.01 18.65
N ASP A 143 -0.36 -0.54 19.72
CA ASP A 143 -1.78 -0.87 19.78
C ASP A 143 -2.57 -0.07 20.83
N GLU A 144 -3.89 -0.30 20.80
CA GLU A 144 -4.88 0.30 21.69
C GLU A 144 -4.75 -0.11 23.17
N TYR A 145 -3.88 -1.08 23.49
CA TYR A 145 -3.61 -1.51 24.87
C TYR A 145 -2.27 -0.96 25.38
N GLY A 146 -1.62 -0.08 24.62
CA GLY A 146 -0.33 0.49 24.98
C GLY A 146 0.83 -0.49 24.81
N MET A 147 0.68 -1.54 24.01
CA MET A 147 1.77 -2.46 23.68
C MET A 147 2.51 -1.97 22.44
N VAL A 148 3.84 -1.92 22.52
CA VAL A 148 4.72 -1.76 21.36
C VAL A 148 5.31 -3.11 20.98
N SER A 149 5.09 -3.56 19.75
CA SER A 149 5.62 -4.81 19.19
C SER A 149 6.54 -4.55 18.00
N VAL A 150 7.46 -5.48 17.73
CA VAL A 150 8.38 -5.40 16.59
C VAL A 150 8.05 -6.47 15.56
N LEU A 151 7.89 -6.06 14.30
CA LEU A 151 7.82 -6.94 13.14
C LEU A 151 9.08 -6.82 12.28
N LYS A 152 9.37 -7.85 11.50
CA LYS A 152 10.36 -7.85 10.43
C LYS A 152 9.70 -8.35 9.15
N TYR A 153 9.87 -7.65 8.03
CA TYR A 153 9.63 -8.25 6.72
C TYR A 153 10.88 -9.02 6.27
N ASP A 154 10.71 -10.29 5.95
CA ASP A 154 11.75 -11.13 5.38
C ASP A 154 11.51 -11.29 3.88
N ALA A 155 12.37 -10.68 3.07
CA ALA A 155 12.23 -10.69 1.61
C ALA A 155 12.55 -12.07 0.99
N GLU A 156 13.37 -12.89 1.65
CA GLU A 156 13.71 -14.23 1.16
C GLU A 156 12.54 -15.19 1.36
N GLU A 157 11.94 -15.16 2.55
CA GLU A 157 10.75 -15.98 2.88
C GLU A 157 9.44 -15.35 2.41
N VAL A 158 9.48 -14.10 1.92
CA VAL A 158 8.32 -13.30 1.51
C VAL A 158 7.27 -13.23 2.63
N ALA A 159 7.72 -13.11 3.87
CA ALA A 159 6.91 -13.26 5.08
C ALA A 159 7.09 -12.09 6.05
N ILE A 160 6.00 -11.71 6.71
CA ILE A 160 6.05 -10.81 7.87
C ILE A 160 6.22 -11.66 9.12
N LEU A 161 7.32 -11.46 9.83
CA LEU A 161 7.67 -12.18 11.06
C LEU A 161 7.40 -11.29 12.27
N GLN A 162 6.62 -11.81 13.22
CA GLN A 162 6.48 -11.19 14.54
C GLN A 162 7.63 -11.62 15.44
N LEU A 163 8.40 -10.65 15.92
CA LEU A 163 9.53 -10.89 16.79
C LEU A 163 9.07 -10.98 18.26
N PRO A 164 9.84 -11.64 19.15
CA PRO A 164 9.47 -11.78 20.56
C PRO A 164 9.57 -10.48 21.37
N TYR A 165 10.00 -9.37 20.75
CA TYR A 165 10.19 -8.09 21.42
C TYR A 165 8.87 -7.32 21.53
N HIS A 166 8.43 -7.11 22.77
CA HIS A 166 7.26 -6.32 23.09
C HIS A 166 7.51 -5.48 24.35
N ILE A 167 7.02 -4.25 24.36
CA ILE A 167 7.18 -3.29 25.46
C ILE A 167 5.78 -2.81 25.86
N PRO A 168 5.24 -3.26 27.00
CA PRO A 168 3.99 -2.73 27.53
C PRO A 168 4.23 -1.36 28.18
N ALA A 169 3.30 -0.43 27.98
CA ALA A 169 3.36 0.90 28.60
C ALA A 169 3.44 0.86 30.14
N ASN A 170 2.79 -0.12 30.77
CA ASN A 170 2.78 -0.26 32.23
C ASN A 170 4.19 -0.52 32.81
N SER A 171 5.01 -1.34 32.13
CA SER A 171 6.39 -1.59 32.58
C SER A 171 7.25 -0.33 32.57
N LEU A 172 6.99 0.61 31.66
CA LEU A 172 7.68 1.90 31.62
C LEU A 172 7.17 2.84 32.72
N ALA A 173 5.85 2.88 32.93
CA ALA A 173 5.21 3.70 33.94
C ALA A 173 5.66 3.33 35.36
N ASP A 174 5.72 2.02 35.65
CA ASP A 174 6.20 1.49 36.92
C ASP A 174 7.67 1.84 37.17
N ALA A 175 8.51 1.81 36.13
CA ALA A 175 9.92 2.16 36.22
C ALA A 175 10.16 3.66 36.53
N VAL A 176 9.25 4.54 36.08
CA VAL A 176 9.34 6.00 36.27
C VAL A 176 8.48 6.48 37.45
N GLY A 177 7.65 5.60 38.02
CA GLY A 177 6.75 5.92 39.14
C GLY A 177 5.60 6.86 38.75
N VAL A 178 5.14 6.79 37.50
CA VAL A 178 4.07 7.65 36.95
C VAL A 178 2.80 6.84 36.76
N SER A 179 1.65 7.39 37.14
CA SER A 179 0.34 6.78 36.82
C SER A 179 -0.05 7.10 35.37
N LEU A 180 -0.37 6.07 34.58
CA LEU A 180 -0.90 6.26 33.23
C LEU A 180 -2.42 6.49 33.24
N PRO A 181 -2.94 7.29 32.30
CA PRO A 181 -4.37 7.46 32.10
C PRO A 181 -5.00 6.19 31.51
N ASP A 182 -6.25 5.91 31.88
CA ASP A 182 -7.07 4.86 31.26
C ASP A 182 -8.09 5.53 30.31
N PRO A 183 -8.10 5.25 28.99
CA PRO A 183 -7.36 4.21 28.27
C PRO A 183 -5.91 4.57 27.91
N ILE A 184 -5.05 3.56 27.92
CA ILE A 184 -3.65 3.65 27.49
C ILE A 184 -3.57 3.19 26.04
N SER A 185 -3.02 4.02 25.15
CA SER A 185 -2.79 3.66 23.75
C SER A 185 -1.49 4.25 23.25
N VAL A 186 -0.80 3.55 22.35
CA VAL A 186 0.37 4.10 21.67
C VAL A 186 -0.09 5.12 20.65
N VAL A 187 0.17 6.41 20.91
CA VAL A 187 -0.28 7.51 20.03
C VAL A 187 0.70 7.86 18.90
N GLY A 188 1.90 7.28 18.94
CA GLY A 188 2.91 7.50 17.91
C GLY A 188 4.20 6.74 18.19
N VAL A 189 4.93 6.44 17.12
CA VAL A 189 6.32 5.97 17.19
C VAL A 189 7.18 7.08 16.61
N LEU A 190 8.10 7.60 17.42
CA LEU A 190 9.01 8.64 16.97
C LEU A 190 10.32 8.02 16.51
N PRO A 191 10.94 8.53 15.44
CA PRO A 191 12.30 8.14 15.09
C PRO A 191 13.22 8.44 16.27
N GLN A 192 14.18 7.55 16.53
CA GLN A 192 15.14 7.79 17.60
C GLN A 192 15.86 9.13 17.38
N PRO A 193 16.00 9.97 18.40
CA PRO A 193 16.82 11.16 18.31
C PRO A 193 18.22 10.77 17.83
N CYS A 194 18.75 11.51 16.85
CA CYS A 194 20.09 11.31 16.27
C CYS A 194 20.26 10.16 15.27
N THR A 195 19.20 9.53 14.75
CA THR A 195 19.32 8.53 13.64
C THR A 195 19.33 9.14 12.24
N SER A 196 19.35 10.46 12.09
CA SER A 196 19.75 11.11 10.82
C SER A 196 21.25 10.96 10.62
N GLY A 197 21.68 9.74 10.32
CA GLY A 197 22.99 9.40 9.79
C GLY A 197 22.92 9.43 8.26
N ASN A 198 23.48 10.50 7.70
CA ASN A 198 23.73 10.82 6.28
C ASN A 198 22.54 11.20 5.40
#